data_AF-A0A4W5K9V9-F1
#
_entry.id   AF-A0A4W5K9V9-F1
#
_cell.length_a   1.000
_cell.length_b   1.000
_cell.length_c   1.000
_cell.angle_alpha   90.00
_cell.angle_beta   90.00
_cell.angle_gamma   90.00
#
_symmetry.space_group_name_H-M   'P 1'
#
loop_
_entity.id
_entity.type
_entity.pdbx_description
1 polymer ?
#
loop_
_entity_poly.entity_id
_entity_poly.type
_entity_poly.pdbx_seq_one_letter_code
_entity_poly.pdbx_strand_id
1 'polypeptide(L)' 'MGLPRRLAVRLGAQALLGAAKMLLDSELHPGQLKDNVCSPGGATIHALHVMESGGFRSLLINAVEASCIRTR' A
#
# COMPACT_ATOMS: atom_id res chain seq x y z
N MET A 1 0.79 -18.32 4.02
CA MET A 1 1.71 -17.92 2.92
C MET A 1 3.10 -18.49 3.19
N GLY A 2 3.34 -19.81 3.09
CA GLY A 2 4.54 -20.55 3.56
C GLY A 2 5.90 -20.20 2.92
N LEU A 3 6.14 -18.93 2.62
CA LEU A 3 7.36 -18.38 2.05
C LEU A 3 8.48 -18.36 3.09
N PRO A 4 9.71 -18.70 2.71
CA PRO A 4 10.89 -18.47 3.55
C PRO A 4 10.99 -17.00 3.95
N ARG A 5 11.28 -16.72 5.23
CA ARG A 5 11.30 -15.36 5.80
C ARG A 5 12.12 -14.39 4.95
N ARG A 6 13.32 -14.79 4.54
CA ARG A 6 14.21 -13.95 3.73
C ARG A 6 13.58 -13.56 2.40
N LEU A 7 12.88 -14.48 1.75
CA LEU A 7 12.20 -14.22 0.49
C LEU A 7 11.00 -13.30 0.70
N ALA A 8 10.18 -13.55 1.73
CA ALA A 8 9.02 -12.73 2.04
C ALA A 8 9.40 -11.25 2.26
N VAL A 9 10.47 -10.98 3.01
CA VAL A 9 10.97 -9.62 3.24
C VAL A 9 11.42 -8.95 1.94
N ARG A 10 12.18 -9.67 1.09
CA ARG A 10 12.65 -9.13 -0.19
C ARG A 10 11.49 -8.82 -1.15
N LEU A 11 10.51 -9.71 -1.24
CA LEU A 11 9.32 -9.49 -2.06
C LEU A 11 8.51 -8.29 -1.57
N GLY A 12 8.29 -8.17 -0.25
CA GLY A 12 7.59 -7.03 0.32
C GLY A 12 8.31 -5.71 0.05
N ALA A 13 9.62 -5.64 0.30
CA ALA A 13 10.41 -4.44 0.04
C ALA A 13 10.40 -4.05 -1.45
N GLN A 14 10.58 -5.02 -2.36
CA GLN A 14 10.58 -4.76 -3.79
C GLN A 14 9.21 -4.32 -4.30
N ALA A 15 8.12 -4.89 -3.77
CA ALA A 15 6.77 -4.50 -4.12
C ALA A 15 6.48 -3.04 -3.71
N LEU A 16 6.90 -2.64 -2.50
CA LEU A 16 6.76 -1.25 -2.03
C LEU A 16 7.59 -0.28 -2.87
N LEU A 17 8.84 -0.64 -3.20
CA LEU A 17 9.70 0.17 -4.07
C LEU A 17 9.07 0.36 -5.46
N GLY A 18 8.57 -0.73 -6.06
CA GLY A 18 7.91 -0.70 -7.36
C GLY A 18 6.66 0.17 -7.36
N ALA A 19 5.80 0.02 -6.35
CA ALA A 19 4.57 0.82 -6.21
C ALA A 19 4.89 2.31 -6.02
N ALA A 20 5.88 2.65 -5.19
CA ALA A 20 6.30 4.04 -4.99
C ALA A 20 6.85 4.63 -6.30
N LYS A 21 7.68 3.88 -7.03
CA LYS A 21 8.21 4.30 -8.32
C LYS A 21 7.09 4.51 -9.35
N MET A 22 6.13 3.58 -9.44
CA MET A 22 4.97 3.74 -10.33
C MET A 22 4.19 5.01 -10.04
N LEU A 23 4.05 5.41 -8.77
CA LEU A 23 3.38 6.65 -8.41
C LEU A 23 4.20 7.88 -8.79
N LEU A 24 5.50 7.90 -8.51
CA LEU A 24 6.37 9.05 -8.78
C LEU A 24 6.60 9.27 -10.28
N ASP A 25 6.66 8.19 -11.06
CA ASP A 25 6.89 8.24 -12.51
C ASP A 25 5.59 8.46 -13.30
N SER A 26 4.43 8.51 -12.62
CA SER A 26 3.11 8.64 -13.24
C SER A 26 2.45 9.96 -12.89
N GLU A 27 1.76 10.56 -13.87
CA GLU A 27 0.87 11.72 -13.65
C GLU A 27 -0.54 11.30 -13.18
N LEU A 28 -0.75 10.01 -12.86
CA LEU A 28 -2.05 9.48 -12.48
C LEU A 28 -2.31 9.65 -10.98
N HIS A 29 -3.57 9.90 -10.63
CA HIS A 29 -4.01 9.86 -9.25
C HIS A 29 -3.76 8.46 -8.63
N PRO A 30 -3.31 8.36 -7.35
CA PRO A 30 -3.07 7.07 -6.69
C PRO A 30 -4.26 6.10 -6.74
N GLY A 31 -5.49 6.64 -6.70
CA GLY A 31 -6.72 5.86 -6.84
C GLY A 31 -6.82 5.14 -8.19
N GLN A 32 -6.41 5.80 -9.28
CA GLN A 32 -6.38 5.21 -10.61
C GLN A 32 -5.32 4.11 -10.70
N LEU A 33 -4.13 4.33 -10.15
CA LEU A 33 -3.08 3.31 -10.12
C LEU A 33 -3.53 2.06 -9.34
N LYS A 34 -4.24 2.26 -8.23
CA LYS A 34 -4.88 1.19 -7.46
C LYS A 34 -5.92 0.46 -8.33
N ASP A 35 -6.79 1.16 -9.05
CA ASP A 35 -7.80 0.53 -9.92
C ASP A 35 -7.16 -0.27 -11.07
N ASN A 36 -6.07 0.25 -11.66
CA ASN A 36 -5.35 -0.41 -12.77
C ASN A 36 -4.77 -1.79 -12.40
N VAL A 37 -4.53 -2.07 -11.12
CA VAL A 37 -3.99 -3.35 -10.63
C VAL A 37 -5.03 -4.23 -9.92
N CYS A 38 -6.28 -3.77 -9.86
CA CYS A 38 -7.38 -4.46 -9.17
C CYS A 38 -8.34 -5.09 -10.18
N SER A 39 -8.03 -6.31 -10.60
CA SER A 39 -8.94 -7.11 -11.42
C SER A 39 -10.24 -7.42 -10.64
N PRO A 40 -11.41 -7.43 -11.31
CA PRO A 40 -12.67 -7.84 -10.67
C PRO A 40 -12.55 -9.24 -10.03
N GLY A 41 -12.87 -9.35 -8.74
CA GLY A 41 -12.76 -10.61 -7.98
C GLY A 41 -11.34 -11.14 -7.77
N GLY A 42 -10.31 -10.36 -8.09
CA GLY A 42 -8.91 -10.77 -7.97
C GLY A 42 -8.37 -10.73 -6.54
N ALA A 43 -7.22 -11.37 -6.32
CA ALA A 43 -6.57 -11.40 -5.01
C ALA A 43 -6.27 -9.99 -4.46
N THR A 44 -5.89 -9.04 -5.32
CA THR A 44 -5.57 -7.65 -4.94
C THR A 44 -6.77 -6.94 -4.33
N ILE A 45 -7.96 -7.04 -4.92
CA ILE A 45 -9.14 -6.32 -4.43
C ILE A 45 -9.66 -6.92 -3.11
N HIS A 46 -9.51 -8.24 -2.92
CA HIS A 46 -9.79 -8.87 -1.62
C HIS A 46 -8.82 -8.41 -0.52
N ALA A 47 -7.53 -8.31 -0.84
CA ALA A 47 -6.55 -7.78 0.10
C ALA A 47 -6.85 -6.32 0.47
N LEU A 48 -7.16 -5.48 -0.53
CA LEU A 48 -7.57 -4.09 -0.29
C LEU A 48 -8.82 -4.01 0.57
N HIS A 49 -9.84 -4.84 0.32
CA HIS A 49 -11.05 -4.85 1.13
C HIS A 49 -10.74 -5.05 2.62
N VAL A 50 -9.87 -6.01 2.96
CA VAL A 50 -9.43 -6.22 4.35
C VAL A 50 -8.69 -5.00 4.91
N MET A 51 -7.84 -4.35 4.11
CA MET A 51 -7.15 -3.11 4.52
C MET A 51 -8.13 -1.96 4.78
N GLU A 52 -9.16 -1.81 3.96
CA GLU A 52 -10.21 -0.80 4.16
C GLU A 52 -11.02 -1.08 5.42
N SER A 53 -11.46 -2.33 5.63
CA SER A 53 -12.21 -2.73 6.83
C SER A 53 -11.40 -2.50 8.12
N GLY A 54 -10.07 -2.55 8.03
CA GLY A 54 -9.16 -2.22 9.13
C GLY A 54 -8.86 -0.73 9.31
N GLY A 55 -9.44 0.17 8.50
CA GLY A 55 -9.19 1.61 8.60
C GLY A 55 -7.77 2.02 8.21
N PHE A 56 -7.12 1.30 7.28
CA PHE A 56 -5.70 1.50 6.96
C PHE A 56 -5.37 2.94 6.54
N ARG A 57 -6.23 3.58 5.75
CA ARG A 57 -5.98 4.97 5.29
C ARG A 57 -5.99 5.98 6.43
N SER A 58 -6.98 5.90 7.32
CA SER A 58 -7.07 6.80 8.47
C SER A 58 -5.91 6.58 9.43
N LEU A 59 -5.50 5.33 9.63
CA LEU A 59 -4.33 5.00 10.44
C LEU A 59 -3.06 5.71 9.95
N LEU A 60 -2.78 5.67 8.65
CA LEU A 60 -1.60 6.34 8.09
C LEU A 60 -1.65 7.86 8.24
N ILE A 61 -2.81 8.47 8.00
CA ILE A 61 -3.01 9.92 8.15
C ILE A 61 -2.74 10.33 9.61
N ASN A 62 -3.37 9.63 10.56
CA ASN A 62 -3.22 9.90 11.99
C ASN A 62 -1.76 9.71 12.46
N ALA A 63 -1.04 8.73 11.92
CA ALA A 63 0.36 8.51 12.24
C ALA A 63 1.26 9.68 11.80
N VAL A 64 1.02 10.22 10.60
CA VAL A 64 1.76 11.39 10.10
C VAL A 64 1.43 12.64 10.91
N GLU A 65 0.15 12.84 11.23
CA GLU A 65 -0.31 13.95 12.07
C GLU A 65 0.34 13.90 13.46
N ALA A 66 0.30 12.75 14.14
CA ALA A 66 0.91 12.57 15.45
C ALA A 66 2.42 12.88 15.43
N SER A 67 3.13 12.46 14.38
CA SER A 67 4.55 12.77 14.18
C SER A 67 4.80 14.28 14.03
N CYS A 68 3.95 14.96 13.25
CA CYS A 68 4.03 16.41 13.04
C CYS A 68 3.77 17.19 14.35
N ILE A 69 2.76 16.79 15.12
CA ILE A 69 2.44 17.39 16.42
C ILE A 69 3.60 17.23 17.41
N ARG A 70 4.28 16.07 17.41
CA ARG A 70 5.40 15.80 18.31
C ARG A 70 6.68 16.57 17.95
N THR A 71 6.90 16.84 16.67
CA THR A 71 8.15 17.44 16.17
C THR A 71 8.07 18.96 16.07
N ARG A 72 6.87 19.54 16.21
CA ARG A 72 6.66 20.98 16.39
C ARG A 72 6.87 21.38 17.85
#